data_AF-A0AAW3U0Q9-F1
#
_entry.id   AF-A0AAW3U0Q9-F1
#
_cell.length_a   1.000
_cell.length_b   1.000
_cell.length_c   1.000
_cell.angle_alpha   90.00
_cell.angle_beta   90.00
_cell.angle_gamma   90.00
#
_symmetry.space_group_name_H-M   'P 1'
#
loop_
_entity.id
_entity.type
_entity.pdbx_description
1 polymer ?
#
loop_
_entity_poly.entity_id
_entity_poly.type
_entity_poly.pdbx_seq_one_letter_code
_entity_poly.pdbx_strand_id
1 'polypeptide(L)' 'MIEGANMEGFRRACEARHWLRQGYVDAVRVRELRLRIAAQRGYAAADLLVEEMREQWRHRRQWIKGNGA' A
#
# COMPACT_ATOMS: atom_id res chain seq x y z
N MET A 1 -6.49 1.27 24.17
CA MET A 1 -7.12 1.51 22.85
C MET A 1 -6.17 1.12 21.72
N ILE A 2 -5.72 -0.15 21.67
CA ILE A 2 -4.73 -0.63 20.68
C ILE A 2 -5.42 -1.27 19.46
N GLU A 3 -6.70 -1.67 19.57
CA GLU A 3 -7.43 -2.39 18.51
C GLU A 3 -7.83 -1.53 17.31
N GLY A 4 -8.20 -0.26 17.50
CA GLY A 4 -8.66 0.62 16.41
C GLY A 4 -7.55 0.89 15.38
N ALA A 5 -6.36 1.28 15.86
CA ALA A 5 -5.20 1.51 15.00
C ALA A 5 -4.73 0.23 14.28
N ASN A 6 -4.87 -0.93 14.94
CA ASN A 6 -4.52 -2.23 14.36
C ASN A 6 -5.48 -2.65 13.24
N MET A 7 -6.79 -2.38 13.39
CA MET A 7 -7.78 -2.67 12.33
C MET A 7 -7.60 -1.76 11.11
N GLU A 8 -7.33 -0.47 11.33
CA GLU A 8 -7.08 0.47 10.23
C GLU A 8 -5.78 0.14 9.48
N GLY A 9 -4.73 -0.26 10.20
CA GLY A 9 -3.50 -0.78 9.63
C GLY A 9 -3.74 -2.05 8.80
N PHE A 10 -4.50 -3.01 9.34
CA PHE A 10 -4.83 -4.25 8.64
C PHE A 10 -5.64 -3.98 7.35
N ARG A 11 -6.63 -3.10 7.42
CA ARG A 11 -7.41 -2.68 6.25
C ARG A 11 -6.52 -2.05 5.18
N ARG A 12 -5.60 -1.17 5.59
CA ARG A 12 -4.65 -0.50 4.70
C ARG A 12 -3.68 -1.49 4.04
N ALA A 13 -3.17 -2.46 4.78
CA ALA A 13 -2.33 -3.53 4.23
C ALA A 13 -3.08 -4.39 3.19
N CYS A 14 -4.35 -4.72 3.46
CA CYS A 14 -5.20 -5.42 2.51
C CYS A 14 -5.44 -4.59 1.23
N GLU A 15 -5.75 -3.31 1.39
CA GLU A 15 -5.96 -2.36 0.28
C GLU A 15 -4.68 -2.19 -0.54
N ALA A 16 -3.52 -2.04 0.11
CA ALA A 16 -2.21 -1.97 -0.52
C ALA A 16 -1.91 -3.21 -1.38
N ARG A 17 -2.13 -4.41 -0.84
CA ARG A 17 -1.93 -5.67 -1.58
C ARG A 17 -2.88 -5.79 -2.76
N HIS A 18 -4.12 -5.34 -2.62
CA HIS A 18 -5.10 -5.31 -3.70
C HIS A 18 -4.59 -4.43 -4.86
N TRP A 19 -4.16 -3.19 -4.57
CA TRP A 19 -3.64 -2.28 -5.58
C TRP A 19 -2.36 -2.78 -6.25
N LEU A 20 -1.43 -3.36 -5.48
CA LEU A 20 -0.22 -3.99 -6.04
C LEU A 20 -0.57 -5.15 -6.99
N ARG A 21 -1.61 -5.94 -6.68
CA ARG A 21 -2.09 -7.02 -7.57
C ARG A 21 -2.77 -6.48 -8.84
N GLN A 22 -3.40 -5.31 -8.76
CA GLN A 22 -3.99 -4.60 -9.90
C GLN A 22 -2.96 -3.88 -10.78
N GLY A 23 -1.65 -4.00 -10.47
CA GLY A 23 -0.58 -3.40 -11.28
C GLY A 23 -0.23 -1.95 -10.91
N TYR A 24 -0.68 -1.46 -9.76
CA TYR A 24 -0.25 -0.15 -9.23
C TYR A 24 1.15 -0.27 -8.58
N VAL A 25 2.14 -0.58 -9.42
CA VAL A 25 3.55 -0.81 -9.02
C VAL A 25 4.48 0.27 -9.57
N ASP A 26 4.03 1.03 -10.56
CA ASP A 26 4.75 2.13 -11.18
C ASP A 26 4.49 3.46 -10.46
N ALA A 27 5.49 4.35 -10.42
CA ALA A 27 5.40 5.64 -9.74
C ALA A 27 4.27 6.53 -10.28
N VAL A 28 4.00 6.49 -11.59
CA VAL A 28 2.91 7.25 -12.23
C VAL A 28 1.56 6.72 -11.75
N ARG A 29 1.37 5.40 -11.81
CA ARG A 29 0.12 4.73 -11.40
C ARG A 29 -0.15 4.91 -9.91
N VAL A 30 0.89 4.82 -9.07
CA VAL A 30 0.79 5.07 -7.63
C VAL A 30 0.45 6.54 -7.35
N ARG A 31 0.99 7.49 -8.12
CA ARG A 31 0.62 8.92 -8.00
C ARG A 31 -0.84 9.17 -8.37
N GLU A 32 -1.33 8.56 -9.45
CA GLU A 32 -2.75 8.61 -9.82
C GLU A 32 -3.64 8.04 -8.72
N LEU A 33 -3.27 6.87 -8.18
CA LEU A 33 -3.99 6.25 -7.06
C LEU A 33 -4.00 7.16 -5.82
N ARG A 34 -2.85 7.77 -5.48
CA ARG A 34 -2.75 8.71 -4.35
C ARG A 34 -3.72 9.88 -4.51
N LEU A 35 -3.80 10.48 -5.69
CA LEU A 35 -4.73 11.58 -5.95
C LEU A 35 -6.20 11.13 -5.84
N ARG A 36 -6.53 9.93 -6.36
CA ARG A 36 -7.88 9.35 -6.25
C ARG A 36 -8.28 9.11 -4.79
N ILE A 37 -7.39 8.54 -3.99
CA ILE A 37 -7.65 8.31 -2.57
C ILE A 37 -7.70 9.64 -1.81
N ALA A 38 -6.81 10.59 -2.13
CA ALA A 38 -6.79 11.91 -1.50
C ALA A 38 -8.09 12.68 -1.74
N ALA A 39 -8.68 12.57 -2.93
CA ALA A 39 -9.97 13.19 -3.23
C ALA A 39 -11.13 12.61 -2.40
N GLN A 40 -11.00 11.38 -1.89
CA GLN A 40 -12.07 10.69 -1.17
C GLN A 40 -11.87 10.62 0.35
N ARG A 41 -10.62 10.50 0.82
CA ARG A 41 -10.25 10.27 2.22
C ARG A 41 -9.20 11.27 2.75
N GLY A 42 -8.75 12.20 1.90
CA GLY A 42 -7.72 13.20 2.24
C GLY A 42 -6.29 12.73 2.00
N TYR A 43 -5.37 13.69 1.89
CA TYR A 43 -3.96 13.42 1.58
C TYR A 43 -3.25 12.58 2.64
N ALA A 44 -3.58 12.75 3.92
CA ALA A 44 -2.98 11.97 5.01
C ALA A 44 -3.26 10.46 4.87
N ALA A 45 -4.52 10.10 4.60
CA ALA A 45 -4.90 8.69 4.39
C ALA A 45 -4.28 8.10 3.11
N ALA A 46 -4.19 8.91 2.05
CA ALA A 46 -3.57 8.51 0.80
C ALA A 46 -2.06 8.29 0.93
N ASP A 47 -1.37 9.14 1.67
CA ASP A 47 0.08 9.03 1.90
C ASP A 47 0.42 7.74 2.65
N LEU A 48 -0.30 7.49 3.75
CA LEU A 48 -0.14 6.29 4.55
C LEU A 48 -0.37 5.01 3.72
N LEU A 49 -1.34 5.01 2.81
CA LEU A 49 -1.59 3.87 1.92
C LEU A 49 -0.43 3.64 0.95
N VAL A 50 0.14 4.73 0.39
CA VAL A 50 1.29 4.63 -0.52
C VAL A 50 2.53 4.13 0.20
N GLU A 51 2.76 4.56 1.44
CA GLU A 51 3.84 4.04 2.28
C GLU A 51 3.69 2.53 2.51
N GLU A 52 2.50 2.09 2.94
CA GLU A 52 2.19 0.66 3.13
C GLU A 52 2.38 -0.13 1.82
N MET A 53 1.90 0.39 0.67
CA MET A 53 2.15 -0.23 -0.63
C MET A 53 3.64 -0.41 -0.92
N ARG A 54 4.47 0.56 -0.56
CA ARG A 54 5.92 0.50 -0.76
C ARG A 54 6.58 -0.52 0.16
N GLU A 55 6.12 -0.65 1.40
CA GLU A 55 6.58 -1.68 2.34
C GLU A 55 6.23 -3.08 1.86
N GLN A 56 4.96 -3.30 1.49
CA GLN A 56 4.50 -4.58 0.92
C GLN A 56 5.27 -4.94 -0.36
N TRP A 57 5.57 -3.97 -1.22
CA TRP A 57 6.40 -4.20 -2.42
C TRP A 57 7.85 -4.57 -2.09
N ARG A 58 8.46 -3.91 -1.10
CA ARG A 58 9.82 -4.23 -0.62
C ARG A 58 9.88 -5.63 -0.03
N HIS A 59 8.92 -5.98 0.84
CA HIS A 59 8.80 -7.34 1.40
C HIS A 59 8.60 -8.39 0.30
N ARG A 60 7.76 -8.11 -0.70
CA ARG A 60 7.57 -9.00 -1.86
C ARG A 60 8.86 -9.19 -2.64
N ARG A 61 9.62 -8.13 -2.90
CA ARG A 61 10.92 -8.21 -3.60
C ARG A 61 11.95 -8.99 -2.78
N GLN A 62 11.97 -8.84 -1.47
CA GLN A 62 12.84 -9.61 -0.58
C GLN A 62 12.50 -11.10 -0.62
N TRP A 63 11.22 -11.47 -0.57
CA TRP A 63 10.76 -12.85 -0.73
C TRP A 63 11.11 -13.44 -2.10
N ILE A 64 10.87 -12.70 -3.18
CA ILE A 64 11.24 -13.15 -4.55
C ILE A 64 12.75 -13.35 -4.67
N LYS A 65 13.56 -12.48 -4.04
CA LYS A 65 15.02 -12.59 -4.05
C LYS A 65 15.55 -13.72 -3.15
N GLY A 66 14.83 -14.08 -2.08
CA GLY A 66 15.23 -15.13 -1.13
C GLY A 66 14.77 -16.54 -1.49
N ASN A 67 13.71 -16.69 -2.30
CA ASN A 67 13.15 -18.00 -2.71
C ASN A 67 13.58 -18.44 -4.12
N GLY A 68 14.65 -17.84 -4.65
CA GLY A 68 15.25 -18.16 -5.95
C GLY A 68 16.73 -18.50 -5.81
N ALA A 69 17.08 -19.34 -4.83
CA ALA A 69 18.41 -19.94 -4.67
C ALA A 69 18.26 -21.47 -4.61
#